data_AF-A0A2E2CBP1-F1
#
_entry.id   AF-A0A2E2CBP1-F1
#
_cell.length_a   1.000
_cell.length_b   1.000
_cell.length_c   1.000
_cell.angle_alpha   90.00
_cell.angle_beta   90.00
_cell.angle_gamma   90.00
#
_symmetry.space_group_name_H-M   'P 1'
#
loop_
_entity.id
_entity.type
_entity.pdbx_description
1 polymer ?
#
loop_
_entity_poly.entity_id
_entity_poly.type
_entity_poly.pdbx_seq_one_letter_code
_entity_poly.pdbx_strand_id
1 'polypeptide(L)'
;MSEKKRWKVLHFLGYAIPILLLVYVLSIGPMCAVIYDSNGEPIYPEQEKMLTRFYSPLRWVVENNDIIEHVIITYIEICSGRDIEYDD
;
A
#
# COMPACT_ATOMS: atom_id res chain seq x y z
N MET A 1 -25.84 -19.44 -16.48
CA MET A 1 -25.65 -19.40 -15.01
C MET A 1 -27.01 -19.26 -14.35
N SER A 2 -27.38 -20.05 -13.33
CA SER A 2 -28.66 -19.84 -12.65
C SER A 2 -28.62 -18.57 -11.79
N GLU A 3 -29.76 -17.90 -11.59
CA GLU A 3 -29.85 -16.67 -10.78
C GLU A 3 -29.22 -16.81 -9.39
N LYS A 4 -29.41 -17.97 -8.74
CA LYS A 4 -28.79 -18.27 -7.44
C LYS A 4 -27.26 -18.26 -7.49
N LYS A 5 -26.65 -18.67 -8.60
CA LYS A 5 -25.19 -18.61 -8.78
C LYS A 5 -24.72 -17.16 -9.03
N ARG A 6 -25.48 -16.37 -9.79
CA ARG A 6 -25.15 -14.95 -10.04
C ARG A 6 -25.18 -14.13 -8.74
N TRP A 7 -26.20 -14.33 -7.91
CA TRP A 7 -26.30 -13.65 -6.61
C TRP A 7 -25.09 -13.94 -5.73
N LYS A 8 -24.71 -15.22 -5.58
CA LYS A 8 -23.55 -15.61 -4.75
C LYS A 8 -22.25 -14.97 -5.23
N VAL A 9 -22.04 -14.90 -6.55
CA VAL A 9 -20.84 -14.27 -7.12
C VAL A 9 -20.84 -12.76 -6.86
N LEU A 10 -21.97 -12.07 -7.04
CA LEU A 10 -22.09 -10.65 -6.75
C LEU A 10 -21.82 -10.35 -5.27
N HIS A 11 -22.36 -11.16 -4.36
CA HIS A 11 -22.16 -11.01 -2.92
C HIS A 11 -20.68 -11.25 -2.54
N PHE A 12 -20.05 -12.26 -3.14
CA PHE A 12 -18.63 -12.53 -2.95
C PHE A 12 -17.76 -11.38 -3.45
N LEU A 13 -17.98 -10.90 -4.68
CA LEU A 13 -17.23 -9.77 -5.24
C LEU A 13 -17.44 -8.49 -4.42
N GLY A 14 -18.66 -8.28 -3.91
CA GLY A 14 -19.00 -7.14 -3.06
C GLY A 14 -18.16 -7.06 -1.78
N TYR A 15 -17.71 -8.21 -1.24
CA TYR A 15 -16.77 -8.23 -0.11
C TYR A 15 -15.32 -8.37 -0.54
N ALA A 16 -15.03 -9.15 -1.58
CA ALA A 16 -13.67 -9.41 -2.02
C ALA A 16 -12.98 -8.13 -2.50
N ILE A 17 -13.66 -7.29 -3.27
CA ILE A 17 -13.08 -6.04 -3.80
C ILE A 17 -12.62 -5.10 -2.66
N PRO A 18 -13.47 -4.70 -1.70
CA PRO A 18 -13.03 -3.80 -0.62
C PRO A 18 -11.95 -4.43 0.26
N ILE A 19 -12.02 -5.75 0.51
CA ILE A 19 -10.97 -6.45 1.27
C ILE A 19 -9.63 -6.42 0.51
N LEU A 20 -9.63 -6.69 -0.79
CA LEU A 20 -8.43 -6.65 -1.61
C LEU A 20 -7.84 -5.25 -1.71
N LEU A 21 -8.68 -4.21 -1.79
CA LEU A 21 -8.22 -2.82 -1.76
C LEU A 21 -7.57 -2.46 -0.42
N LEU A 22 -8.16 -2.91 0.69
CA LEU A 22 -7.60 -2.69 2.02
C LEU A 22 -6.25 -3.41 2.17
N VAL A 23 -6.16 -4.67 1.74
CA VAL A 23 -4.90 -5.42 1.73
C VAL A 23 -3.87 -4.74 0.84
N TYR A 24 -4.27 -4.24 -0.33
CA TYR A 24 -3.39 -3.50 -1.23
C TYR A 24 -2.81 -2.24 -0.57
N VAL A 25 -3.63 -1.40 0.06
CA VAL A 25 -3.14 -0.18 0.72
C VAL A 25 -2.23 -0.54 1.89
N LEU A 26 -2.62 -1.52 2.71
CA LEU A 26 -1.82 -1.93 3.87
C LEU A 26 -0.51 -2.64 3.47
N SER A 27 -0.43 -3.26 2.29
CA SER A 27 0.80 -3.94 1.90
C SER A 27 1.96 -3.00 1.55
N ILE A 28 1.73 -1.69 1.33
CA ILE A 28 2.82 -0.76 0.97
C ILE A 28 3.88 -0.65 2.07
N GLY A 29 3.48 -0.60 3.35
CA GLY A 29 4.39 -0.45 4.49
C GLY A 29 5.41 -1.58 4.58
N PRO A 30 4.96 -2.84 4.73
CA PRO A 30 5.85 -3.99 4.76
C PRO A 30 6.67 -4.15 3.47
N MET A 31 6.09 -3.84 2.30
CA MET A 31 6.82 -3.95 1.04
C MET A 31 7.94 -2.91 0.93
N CYS A 32 7.72 -1.68 1.38
CA CYS A 32 8.77 -0.67 1.47
C CYS A 32 9.85 -1.11 2.48
N ALA A 33 9.48 -1.66 3.63
CA ALA A 33 10.44 -2.16 4.62
C ALA A 33 11.32 -3.31 4.10
N VAL A 34 10.85 -4.09 3.12
CA VAL A 34 11.63 -5.16 2.49
C VAL A 34 12.55 -4.65 1.38
N ILE A 35 12.15 -3.60 0.67
CA ILE A 35 12.84 -3.13 -0.55
C ILE A 35 13.82 -1.99 -0.26
N TYR A 36 13.58 -1.18 0.76
CA TYR A 36 14.46 -0.08 1.16
C TYR A 36 15.29 -0.46 2.39
N ASP A 37 16.54 0.01 2.43
CA ASP A 37 17.40 -0.13 3.60
C ASP A 37 17.08 0.92 4.69
N SER A 38 17.84 0.89 5.79
CA SER A 38 17.69 1.86 6.89
C SER A 38 17.96 3.30 6.50
N ASN A 39 18.70 3.54 5.40
CA ASN A 39 18.99 4.86 4.86
C ASN A 39 17.92 5.33 3.86
N GLY A 40 16.92 4.50 3.56
CA GLY A 40 15.89 4.78 2.55
C GLY A 40 16.36 4.51 1.12
N GLU A 41 17.48 3.81 0.94
CA GLU A 41 18.02 3.45 -0.37
C GLU A 41 17.48 2.08 -0.82
N PRO A 42 17.10 1.91 -2.10
CA PRO A 42 16.57 0.66 -2.60
C PRO A 42 17.67 -0.42 -2.65
N ILE A 43 17.46 -1.53 -1.94
CA ILE A 43 18.36 -2.69 -1.92
C ILE A 43 18.40 -3.36 -3.31
N TYR A 44 17.26 -3.39 -3.99
CA TYR A 44 17.09 -4.01 -5.31
C TYR A 44 16.41 -3.04 -6.29
N PRO A 45 17.16 -2.34 -7.16
CA PRO A 45 16.63 -1.31 -8.05
C PRO A 45 15.54 -1.79 -9.02
N GLU A 46 15.56 -3.06 -9.41
CA GLU A 46 14.53 -3.62 -10.29
C GLU A 46 13.18 -3.79 -9.58
N GLN A 47 13.21 -4.11 -8.28
CA GLN A 47 12.03 -4.32 -7.46
C GLN A 47 11.40 -2.99 -7.06
N GLU A 48 12.21 -1.95 -6.81
CA GLU A 48 11.76 -0.57 -6.63
C GLU A 48 10.90 -0.11 -7.82
N LYS A 49 11.39 -0.27 -9.06
CA LYS A 49 10.63 0.13 -10.26
C LYS A 49 9.30 -0.59 -10.38
N MET A 50 9.27 -1.89 -10.05
CA MET A 50 8.03 -2.67 -10.05
C MET A 50 7.07 -2.17 -8.96
N LEU A 51 7.58 -1.93 -7.75
CA LEU A 51 6.82 -1.43 -6.61
C LEU A 51 6.20 -0.06 -6.92
N THR A 52 7.00 0.87 -7.43
CA THR A 52 6.58 2.23 -7.81
C THR A 52 5.47 2.19 -8.86
N ARG A 53 5.54 1.27 -9.83
CA ARG A 53 4.46 1.07 -10.81
C ARG A 53 3.21 0.46 -10.21
N PHE A 54 3.36 -0.57 -9.37
CA PHE A 54 2.23 -1.26 -8.74
C PHE A 54 1.46 -0.35 -7.78
N TYR A 55 2.17 0.51 -7.06
CA TYR A 55 1.61 1.49 -6.13
C TYR A 55 1.37 2.87 -6.74
N SER A 56 1.47 3.03 -8.07
CA SER A 56 1.24 4.31 -8.73
C SER A 56 -0.10 4.98 -8.39
N PRO A 57 -1.23 4.25 -8.29
CA PRO A 57 -2.49 4.85 -7.84
C PRO A 57 -2.41 5.44 -6.43
N LEU A 58 -1.77 4.71 -5.50
CA LEU A 58 -1.61 5.18 -4.11
C LEU A 58 -0.65 6.37 -4.05
N ARG A 59 0.46 6.32 -4.81
CA ARG A 59 1.39 7.43 -4.97
C ARG A 59 0.70 8.69 -5.47
N TRP A 60 -0.15 8.58 -6.48
CA TRP A 60 -0.93 9.71 -6.97
C TRP A 60 -1.83 10.31 -5.88
N VAL A 61 -2.47 9.47 -5.06
CA VAL A 61 -3.29 9.97 -3.94
C VAL A 61 -2.45 10.71 -2.90
N VAL A 62 -1.29 10.16 -2.53
CA VAL A 62 -0.33 10.77 -1.59
C VAL A 62 0.15 12.13 -2.11
N GLU A 63 0.58 12.19 -3.38
CA GLU A 63 1.08 13.43 -4.02
C GLU A 63 0.03 14.55 -4.11
N ASN A 64 -1.26 14.23 -3.93
CA ASN A 64 -2.36 15.19 -4.04
C ASN A 64 -3.05 15.45 -2.68
N ASN A 65 -2.54 14.90 -1.58
CA ASN A 65 -3.16 15.05 -0.27
C ASN A 65 -2.15 14.91 0.88
N ASP A 66 -1.76 16.05 1.46
CA ASP A 66 -0.77 16.15 2.55
C ASP A 66 -1.12 15.29 3.77
N ILE A 67 -2.41 15.16 4.11
CA ILE A 67 -2.85 14.34 5.25
C ILE A 67 -2.60 12.86 4.95
N ILE A 68 -2.92 12.41 3.74
CA ILE A 68 -2.69 11.02 3.32
C ILE A 68 -1.20 10.76 3.18
N GLU A 69 -0.44 11.70 2.64
CA GLU A 69 1.02 11.63 2.59
C GLU A 69 1.59 11.37 3.98
N HIS A 70 1.25 12.22 4.97
CA HIS A 70 1.72 12.07 6.33
C HIS A 70 1.34 10.70 6.92
N VAL A 71 0.09 10.27 6.76
CA VAL A 71 -0.37 8.96 7.27
C VAL A 71 0.39 7.80 6.63
N ILE A 72 0.66 7.85 5.33
CA ILE A 72 1.36 6.77 4.61
C ILE A 72 2.84 6.74 4.96
N ILE A 73 3.49 7.90 5.08
CA ILE A 73 4.90 7.98 5.49
C ILE A 73 5.08 7.41 6.89
N THR A 74 4.28 7.87 7.86
CA THR A 74 4.31 7.35 9.24
C THR A 74 4.05 5.85 9.28
N TYR A 75 3.12 5.35 8.45
CA TYR A 75 2.86 3.92 8.35
C TYR A 75 4.07 3.13 7.83
N ILE A 76 4.74 3.62 6.78
CA ILE A 76 5.95 3.00 6.23
C ILE A 76 7.07 3.02 7.27
N GLU A 77 7.26 4.11 7.99
CA GLU A 77 8.24 4.23 9.07
C GLU A 77 8.03 3.18 10.15
N ILE A 78 6.80 3.07 10.67
CA ILE A 78 6.39 2.04 11.64
C ILE A 78 6.71 0.64 11.11
N CYS A 79 6.41 0.34 9.84
CA CYS A 79 6.70 -0.97 9.25
C CYS A 79 8.21 -1.23 9.05
N SER A 80 8.99 -0.19 8.75
CA SER A 80 10.43 -0.28 8.56
C SER A 80 11.22 -0.32 9.86
N GLY A 81 10.60 -0.01 10.99
CA GLY A 81 11.28 0.11 12.28
C GLY A 81 12.26 1.28 12.31
N ARG A 82 12.08 2.30 11.44
CA ARG A 82 12.82 3.56 11.50
C ARG A 82 12.21 4.42 12.61
N ASP A 83 13.08 5.07 13.38
CA ASP A 83 12.66 5.93 14.48
C ASP A 83 11.81 7.08 13.94
N ILE A 84 10.67 7.34 14.59
CA ILE A 84 9.81 8.49 14.31
C ILE A 84 10.48 9.70 14.96
N GLU A 85 11.37 10.38 14.23
CA GLU A 85 11.88 11.69 14.67
C GLU A 85 10.75 12.71 14.52
N TYR A 86 10.06 12.99 15.63
CA TYR A 86 9.23 14.16 15.78
C TYR A 86 10.15 15.38 15.80
N ASP A 87 10.19 16.15 14.71
CA ASP A 87 10.68 17.53 14.75
C ASP A 87 9.54 18.38 15.35
N ASP A 88 9.70 18.74 16.63
CA ASP A 88 8.85 19.66 17.40
C ASP A 88 9.08 21.14 16.98
#